data_AF-A0A239PJQ4-F1
#
_entry.id   AF-A0A239PJQ4-F1
#
_cell.length_a   1.000
_cell.length_b   1.000
_cell.length_c   1.000
_cell.angle_alpha   90.00
_cell.angle_beta   90.00
_cell.angle_gamma   90.00
#
_symmetry.space_group_name_H-M   'P 1'
#
loop_
_entity.id
_entity.type
_entity.pdbx_description
1 polymer ?
#
loop_
_entity_poly.entity_id
_entity_poly.type
_entity_poly.pdbx_seq_one_letter_code
_entity_poly.pdbx_strand_id
1 'polypeptide(L)'
;MTRTFAAVAATAFAAAGVAPAFANEIAAQCEAYVAEHGGDSSGCPCLGEAAANDPALAAAISAIETPEDLDAADAATKEAIAACFPDADV
;
A
#
# COMPACT_ATOMS: atom_id res chain seq x y z
N MET A 1 -13.11 33.00 -23.76
CA MET A 1 -11.75 32.73 -23.25
C MET A 1 -11.59 33.43 -21.91
N THR A 2 -11.75 32.70 -20.81
CA THR A 2 -11.52 33.24 -19.46
C THR A 2 -10.75 32.18 -18.69
N ARG A 3 -9.44 32.43 -18.57
CA ARG A 3 -8.49 31.61 -17.82
C ARG A 3 -8.69 31.94 -16.34
N THR A 4 -8.96 30.92 -15.52
CA THR A 4 -8.70 31.00 -14.09
C THR A 4 -8.05 29.70 -13.66
N PHE A 5 -6.73 29.73 -13.59
CA PHE A 5 -5.92 28.72 -12.93
C PHE A 5 -6.17 28.85 -11.42
N ALA A 6 -6.81 27.85 -10.80
CA ALA A 6 -6.90 27.76 -9.35
C ALA A 6 -5.66 27.01 -8.84
N ALA A 7 -4.94 27.69 -7.96
CA ALA A 7 -3.64 27.35 -7.45
C ALA A 7 -3.66 26.13 -6.51
N VAL A 8 -2.64 25.30 -6.69
CA VAL A 8 -1.89 24.50 -5.70
C VAL A 8 -2.40 24.66 -4.25
N ALA A 9 -3.15 23.65 -3.79
CA ALA A 9 -3.20 23.29 -2.37
C ALA A 9 -2.29 22.06 -2.18
N ALA A 10 -0.98 22.28 -2.21
CA ALA A 10 -0.02 21.32 -1.68
C ALA A 10 -0.13 21.42 -0.16
N THR A 11 -1.01 20.61 0.43
CA THR A 11 -1.07 20.41 1.87
C THR A 11 0.26 19.84 2.32
N ALA A 12 0.92 20.63 3.16
CA ALA A 12 2.25 20.40 3.67
C ALA A 12 2.38 19.02 4.33
N PHE A 13 3.39 18.29 3.88
CA PHE A 13 4.00 17.15 4.55
C PHE A 13 4.41 17.54 5.97
N ALA A 14 3.67 17.05 6.96
CA ALA A 14 4.08 17.08 8.36
C ALA A 14 3.65 15.79 9.06
N ALA A 15 4.21 14.66 8.60
CA ALA A 15 4.16 13.39 9.32
C ALA A 15 5.47 12.60 9.14
N ALA A 16 6.61 13.28 9.22
CA ALA A 16 7.91 12.62 9.29
C ALA A 16 8.20 12.25 10.75
N GLY A 17 8.12 10.96 11.09
CA GLY A 17 8.64 10.49 12.38
C GLY A 17 8.33 9.04 12.78
N VAL A 18 7.29 8.40 12.25
CA VAL A 18 6.89 7.03 12.69
C VAL A 18 6.96 5.97 11.57
N ALA A 19 7.17 6.39 10.32
CA ALA A 19 7.06 5.57 9.12
C ALA A 19 7.99 4.33 9.00
N PRO A 20 9.26 4.32 9.48
CA PRO A 20 10.17 3.23 9.10
C PRO A 20 9.85 1.90 9.81
N ALA A 21 9.24 1.91 10.99
CA ALA A 21 8.88 0.67 11.68
C ALA A 21 7.70 -0.02 10.98
N PHE A 22 6.64 0.73 10.68
CA PHE A 22 5.44 0.22 10.00
C PHE A 22 5.72 -0.23 8.57
N ALA A 23 6.61 0.48 7.84
CA ALA A 23 7.02 0.06 6.49
C ALA A 23 7.68 -1.33 6.50
N ASN A 24 8.61 -1.55 7.43
CA ASN A 24 9.34 -2.81 7.55
C ASN A 24 8.44 -3.95 8.03
N GLU A 25 7.49 -3.67 8.92
CA GLU A 25 6.56 -4.68 9.44
C GLU A 25 5.60 -5.17 8.37
N ILE A 26 5.01 -4.26 7.59
CA ILE A 26 4.10 -4.64 6.49
C ILE A 26 4.85 -5.35 5.36
N ALA A 27 6.05 -4.90 5.02
CA ALA A 27 6.89 -5.61 4.05
C ALA A 27 7.20 -7.04 4.52
N ALA A 28 7.57 -7.20 5.80
CA ALA A 28 7.85 -8.52 6.38
C ALA A 28 6.60 -9.43 6.43
N GLN A 29 5.42 -8.88 6.76
CA GLN A 29 4.17 -9.65 6.74
C GLN A 29 3.80 -10.09 5.32
N CYS A 30 3.97 -9.21 4.33
CA CYS A 30 3.79 -9.55 2.92
C CYS A 30 4.74 -10.66 2.48
N GLU A 31 6.04 -10.58 2.83
CA GLU A 31 7.02 -11.61 2.51
C GLU A 31 6.67 -12.96 3.17
N ALA A 32 6.22 -12.94 4.42
CA ALA A 32 5.78 -14.14 5.14
C ALA A 32 4.53 -14.76 4.47
N TYR A 33 3.55 -13.95 4.09
CA TYR A 33 2.35 -14.40 3.39
C TYR A 33 2.69 -15.06 2.05
N VAL A 34 3.56 -14.42 1.25
CA VAL A 34 4.03 -14.98 -0.03
C VAL A 34 4.81 -16.28 0.19
N ALA A 35 5.63 -16.37 1.23
CA ALA A 35 6.38 -17.58 1.56
C ALA A 35 5.48 -18.76 1.95
N GLU A 36 4.36 -18.51 2.63
CA GLU A 36 3.41 -19.54 3.07
C GLU A 36 2.44 -19.98 1.96
N HIS A 37 1.98 -19.04 1.13
CA HIS A 37 0.93 -19.29 0.14
C HIS A 37 1.45 -19.45 -1.30
N GLY A 38 2.72 -19.12 -1.55
CA GLY A 38 3.29 -19.01 -2.88
C GLY A 38 2.89 -17.70 -3.56
N GLY A 39 3.80 -17.11 -4.32
CA GLY A 39 3.59 -15.84 -5.01
C GLY A 39 4.90 -15.11 -5.29
N ASP A 40 4.80 -13.85 -5.69
CA ASP A 40 5.95 -12.97 -5.88
C ASP A 40 6.10 -12.03 -4.67
N SER A 41 7.28 -12.01 -4.05
CA SER A 41 7.60 -11.12 -2.93
C SER A 41 8.32 -9.84 -3.36
N SER A 42 8.63 -9.69 -4.66
CA SER A 42 9.38 -8.55 -5.19
C SER A 42 8.71 -7.20 -4.92
N GLY A 43 7.38 -7.19 -4.81
CA GLY A 43 6.56 -6.01 -4.50
C GLY A 43 6.36 -5.71 -3.02
N CYS A 44 6.72 -6.62 -2.10
CA CYS A 44 6.50 -6.41 -0.66
C CYS A 44 7.20 -5.17 -0.09
N PRO A 45 8.43 -4.81 -0.50
CA PRO A 45 9.06 -3.55 -0.09
C PRO A 45 8.28 -2.30 -0.57
N CYS A 46 7.76 -2.32 -1.80
CA CYS A 46 6.91 -1.25 -2.33
C CYS A 46 5.64 -1.08 -1.48
N LEU A 47 5.04 -2.20 -1.09
CA LEU A 47 3.80 -2.24 -0.32
C LEU A 47 3.99 -1.69 1.09
N GLY A 48 5.10 -2.04 1.74
CA GLY A 48 5.51 -1.46 3.02
C GLY A 48 5.72 0.05 2.92
N GLU A 49 6.38 0.53 1.87
CA GLU A 49 6.59 1.97 1.66
C GLU A 49 5.28 2.71 1.35
N ALA A 50 4.39 2.13 0.54
CA ALA A 50 3.08 2.69 0.25
C ALA A 50 2.23 2.82 1.53
N ALA A 51 2.16 1.76 2.34
CA ALA A 51 1.44 1.76 3.60
C ALA A 51 2.03 2.75 4.63
N ALA A 52 3.35 2.93 4.63
CA ALA A 52 3.99 3.91 5.51
C ALA A 52 3.65 5.36 5.13
N ASN A 53 3.31 5.62 3.87
CA ASN A 53 2.89 6.93 3.37
C ASN A 53 1.36 7.11 3.35
N ASP A 54 0.59 6.03 3.51
CA ASP A 54 -0.87 6.05 3.56
C ASP A 54 -1.39 5.22 4.77
N PRO A 55 -1.74 5.89 5.90
CA PRO A 55 -2.25 5.22 7.09
C PRO A 55 -3.57 4.46 6.87
N ALA A 56 -4.40 4.87 5.89
CA ALA A 56 -5.62 4.16 5.57
C ALA A 56 -5.31 2.85 4.86
N LEU A 57 -4.33 2.88 3.94
CA LEU A 57 -3.79 1.67 3.30
C LEU A 57 -3.15 0.73 4.33
N ALA A 58 -2.35 1.26 5.27
CA ALA A 58 -1.77 0.45 6.35
C ALA A 58 -2.83 -0.27 7.18
N ALA A 59 -3.89 0.44 7.58
CA ALA A 59 -4.99 -0.16 8.34
C ALA A 59 -5.76 -1.21 7.53
N ALA A 60 -5.96 -0.97 6.22
CA ALA A 60 -6.59 -1.93 5.34
C ALA A 60 -5.73 -3.19 5.17
N ILE A 61 -4.42 -3.05 4.97
CA ILE A 61 -3.50 -4.19 4.87
C ILE A 61 -3.42 -4.97 6.18
N SER A 62 -3.38 -4.30 7.34
CA SER A 62 -3.40 -4.98 8.64
C SER A 62 -4.70 -5.73 8.92
N ALA A 63 -5.78 -5.45 8.17
CA ALA A 63 -7.03 -6.20 8.26
C ALA A 63 -7.10 -7.40 7.30
N ILE A 64 -6.12 -7.56 6.40
CA ILE A 64 -6.04 -8.69 5.48
C ILE A 64 -5.27 -9.82 6.17
N GLU A 65 -5.99 -10.82 6.67
CA GLU A 65 -5.40 -12.01 7.31
C GLU A 65 -5.47 -13.24 6.40
N THR A 66 -6.41 -13.25 5.46
CA THR A 66 -6.67 -14.37 4.54
C THR A 66 -6.82 -13.89 3.10
N PRO A 67 -6.73 -14.80 2.10
CA PRO A 67 -7.02 -14.47 0.71
C PRO A 67 -8.43 -13.90 0.51
N GLU A 68 -9.41 -14.36 1.30
CA GLU A 68 -10.80 -13.90 1.22
C GLU A 68 -10.93 -12.42 1.66
N ASP A 69 -10.11 -11.98 2.62
CA ASP A 69 -10.06 -10.59 3.05
C ASP A 69 -9.47 -9.68 1.99
N LEU A 70 -8.46 -10.16 1.25
CA LEU A 70 -7.90 -9.44 0.09
C LEU A 70 -8.97 -9.27 -1.01
N ASP A 71 -9.75 -10.32 -1.27
CA ASP A 71 -10.86 -10.26 -2.23
C ASP A 71 -12.00 -9.34 -1.75
N ALA A 72 -12.23 -9.27 -0.44
CA ALA A 72 -13.24 -8.42 0.18
C ALA A 72 -12.79 -6.96 0.39
N ALA A 73 -11.49 -6.68 0.29
CA ALA A 73 -10.94 -5.34 0.45
C ALA A 73 -11.57 -4.35 -0.53
N ASP A 74 -11.49 -3.05 -0.23
CA ASP A 74 -11.98 -2.05 -1.17
C ASP A 74 -11.08 -1.94 -2.41
N ALA A 75 -11.62 -1.33 -3.47
CA ALA A 75 -10.94 -1.22 -4.75
C ALA A 75 -9.63 -0.42 -4.65
N ALA A 76 -9.56 0.60 -3.78
CA ALA A 76 -8.37 1.42 -3.66
C ALA A 76 -7.22 0.63 -3.00
N THR A 77 -7.53 -0.19 -1.98
CA THR A 77 -6.54 -1.11 -1.39
C THR A 77 -6.02 -2.12 -2.42
N LYS A 78 -6.92 -2.74 -3.20
CA LYS A 78 -6.52 -3.68 -4.25
C LYS A 78 -5.67 -3.03 -5.34
N GLU A 79 -6.03 -1.83 -5.79
CA GLU A 79 -5.23 -1.07 -6.76
C GLU A 79 -3.84 -0.72 -6.22
N ALA A 80 -3.74 -0.31 -4.94
CA ALA A 80 -2.45 -0.02 -4.31
C ALA A 80 -1.56 -1.26 -4.18
N ILE A 81 -2.14 -2.42 -3.86
CA ILE A 81 -1.44 -3.71 -3.83
C ILE A 81 -0.97 -4.08 -5.24
N ALA A 82 -1.86 -4.03 -6.24
CA ALA A 82 -1.56 -4.37 -7.62
C ALA A 82 -0.47 -3.46 -8.23
N ALA A 83 -0.44 -2.18 -7.86
CA ALA A 83 0.60 -1.25 -8.30
C ALA A 83 2.01 -1.66 -7.84
N CYS A 84 2.12 -2.40 -6.73
CA CYS A 84 3.38 -2.94 -6.24
C CYS A 84 3.74 -4.29 -6.85
N PHE A 85 2.82 -4.97 -7.54
CA PHE A 85 3.04 -6.26 -8.21
C PHE A 85 2.63 -6.20 -9.70
N PRO A 86 3.32 -5.39 -10.52
CA PRO A 86 2.96 -5.22 -11.94
C PRO A 86 3.15 -6.49 -12.78
N ASP A 87 3.99 -7.42 -12.31
CA ASP A 87 4.29 -8.70 -12.96
C ASP A 87 3.48 -9.87 -12.39
N ALA A 88 2.60 -9.62 -11.40
CA ALA A 88 1.63 -10.63 -10.99
C ALA A 88 0.58 -10.76 -12.09
N ASP A 89 0.71 -11.79 -12.94
CA ASP A 89 -0.29 -12.14 -13.94
C ASP A 89 -1.67 -12.27 -13.27
N VAL A 90 -2.57 -11.33 -13.59
CA VAL A 90 -3.99 -11.34 -13.20
C VAL A 90 -4.76 -12.53 -13.78
#